data_AF-A0A067P584-F1
#
_entry.id   AF-A0A067P584-F1
#
_cell.length_a   1.000
_cell.length_b   1.000
_cell.length_c   1.000
_cell.angle_alpha   90.00
_cell.angle_beta   90.00
_cell.angle_gamma   90.00
#
_symmetry.space_group_name_H-M   'P 1'
#
loop_
_entity.id
_entity.type
_entity.pdbx_description
1 polymer ?
#
loop_
_entity_poly.entity_id
_entity_poly.type
_entity_poly.pdbx_seq_one_letter_code
_entity_poly.pdbx_strand_id
1 'polypeptide(L)' 'QESQMSWWPKQITWEAGYFNTGFWSPAAESWFQKRLKEIRNGVAKVKSAGEW' A
#
# COMPACT_ATOMS: atom_id res chain seq x y z
N GLN A 1 8.44 -7.54 -19.59
CA GLN A 1 7.40 -7.56 -18.53
C GLN A 1 7.76 -6.45 -17.57
N GLU A 2 7.08 -5.31 -17.66
CA GLU A 2 7.44 -4.12 -16.90
C GLU A 2 7.18 -4.37 -15.41
N SER A 3 8.22 -4.32 -14.60
CA SER A 3 8.11 -4.31 -13.14
C SER A 3 7.29 -3.10 -12.75
N GLN A 4 5.98 -3.29 -12.55
CA GLN A 4 5.06 -2.21 -12.15
C GLN A 4 5.35 -1.84 -10.69
N MET A 5 6.39 -1.05 -10.50
CA MET A 5 6.74 -0.42 -9.24
C MET A 5 5.67 0.63 -8.95
N SER A 6 4.97 0.48 -7.84
CA SER A 6 3.91 1.41 -7.46
C SER A 6 4.13 1.84 -6.02
N TRP A 7 3.79 3.11 -5.75
CA TRP A 7 3.77 3.66 -4.40
C TRP A 7 2.64 3.09 -3.54
N TRP A 8 1.64 2.52 -4.21
CA TRP A 8 0.45 1.93 -3.61
C TRP A 8 0.29 0.48 -4.06
N PRO A 9 -0.20 -0.42 -3.19
CA PRO A 9 -0.52 -1.79 -3.57
C PRO A 9 -1.67 -1.79 -4.57
N LYS A 10 -1.69 -2.80 -5.45
CA LYS A 10 -2.84 -3.04 -6.32
C LYS A 10 -4.01 -3.56 -5.50
N GLN A 11 -5.22 -3.42 -6.05
CA GLN A 11 -6.44 -3.90 -5.40
C GLN A 11 -6.33 -5.37 -4.98
N ILE A 12 -5.83 -6.26 -5.85
CA ILE A 12 -5.64 -7.68 -5.52
C ILE A 12 -4.73 -7.91 -4.30
N THR A 13 -3.68 -7.12 -4.15
CA THR A 13 -2.75 -7.23 -3.01
C THR A 13 -3.34 -6.60 -1.74
N TRP A 14 -4.10 -5.52 -1.90
CA TRP A 14 -4.88 -4.93 -0.82
C TRP A 14 -5.96 -5.90 -0.30
N GLU A 15 -6.64 -6.58 -1.22
CA GLU A 15 -7.71 -7.55 -0.94
C GLU A 15 -7.19 -8.84 -0.31
N ALA A 16 -5.98 -9.26 -0.66
CA ALA A 16 -5.29 -10.38 -0.02
C ALA A 16 -4.74 -10.04 1.38
N GLY A 17 -4.67 -8.75 1.72
CA GLY A 17 -4.18 -8.27 3.01
C GLY A 17 -5.24 -8.20 4.10
N TYR A 18 -4.79 -7.87 5.32
CA TYR A 18 -5.63 -7.75 6.52
C TYR A 18 -6.58 -6.53 6.53
N PHE A 19 -6.57 -5.70 5.49
CA PHE A 19 -7.40 -4.48 5.42
C PHE A 19 -8.66 -4.63 4.56
N ASN A 20 -8.90 -5.82 3.99
CA ASN A 20 -10.09 -6.12 3.20
C ASN A 20 -11.31 -6.37 4.08
N THR A 21 -11.86 -5.28 4.62
CA THR A 21 -13.07 -5.30 5.47
C THR A 21 -14.33 -4.96 4.67
N GLY A 22 -14.23 -4.81 3.35
CA GLY A 22 -15.32 -4.36 2.47
C GLY A 22 -15.63 -2.86 2.55
N PHE A 23 -14.99 -2.13 3.46
CA PHE A 23 -15.09 -0.67 3.58
C PHE A 23 -13.74 -0.07 3.99
N TRP A 24 -13.61 1.26 3.87
CA TRP A 24 -12.43 1.99 4.32
C TRP A 24 -12.40 2.08 5.84
N SER A 25 -11.78 1.07 6.47
CA SER A 25 -11.63 1.00 7.92
C SER A 25 -10.66 2.08 8.46
N PRO A 26 -10.80 2.52 9.72
CA PRO A 26 -9.84 3.44 10.34
C PRO A 26 -8.40 2.87 10.40
N ALA A 27 -8.26 1.55 10.38
CA ALA A 27 -6.97 0.88 10.24
C ALA A 27 -6.35 1.07 8.84
N ALA A 28 -7.17 1.05 7.77
CA ALA A 28 -6.75 1.34 6.41
C ALA A 28 -6.28 2.80 6.27
N GLU A 29 -7.02 3.74 6.87
CA GLU A 29 -6.64 5.14 6.91
C GLU A 29 -5.31 5.37 7.65
N SER A 30 -5.16 4.75 8.82
CA SER A 30 -3.92 4.82 9.61
C SER A 30 -2.72 4.28 8.83
N TRP A 31 -2.89 3.16 8.13
CA TRP A 31 -1.87 2.59 7.25
C TRP A 31 -1.53 3.54 6.10
N PHE A 32 -2.54 4.10 5.43
CA PHE A 32 -2.36 5.01 4.31
C PHE A 32 -1.60 6.27 4.73
N GLN A 33 -2.01 6.89 5.84
CA GLN A 33 -1.34 8.08 6.38
C GLN A 33 0.09 7.79 6.81
N LYS A 34 0.34 6.63 7.46
CA LYS A 34 1.69 6.21 7.84
C LYS A 34 2.57 6.06 6.59
N ARG A 35 2.10 5.34 5.57
CA ARG A 35 2.81 5.16 4.30
C ARG A 35 3.06 6.49 3.61
N LEU A 36 2.06 7.37 3.54
CA LEU A 36 2.18 8.72 2.97
C LEU A 36 3.28 9.52 3.68
N LYS A 37 3.35 9.44 5.02
CA LYS A 37 4.39 10.09 5.81
C LYS A 37 5.78 9.51 5.50
N GLU A 38 5.89 8.19 5.35
CA GLU A 38 7.15 7.55 4.95
C GLU A 38 7.60 7.94 3.53
N ILE A 39 6.66 8.10 2.59
CA ILE A 39 6.93 8.59 1.22
C ILE A 39 7.43 10.03 1.28
N ARG A 40 6.74 10.90 2.03
CA ARG A 40 7.14 12.32 2.18
C ARG A 40 8.48 12.50 2.87
N ASN A 41 8.82 11.62 3.81
CA ASN A 41 10.13 11.59 4.46
C ASN A 41 11.23 10.91 3.62
N GLY A 42 10.90 10.38 2.43
CA GLY A 42 11.85 9.71 1.55
C GLY A 42 12.35 8.34 2.06
N VAL A 43 11.71 7.78 3.09
CA VAL A 43 12.06 6.49 3.69
C VAL A 43 11.32 5.32 3.03
N ALA A 44 10.14 5.59 2.45
CA ALA A 44 9.39 4.55 1.76
C ALA A 44 10.03 4.21 0.42
N LYS A 45 10.20 2.90 0.18
CA LYS A 45 10.57 2.38 -1.14
C LYS A 45 9.31 2.04 -1.94
N VAL A 46 9.34 2.37 -3.23
CA VAL A 46 8.41 1.79 -4.21
C VAL A 46 8.58 0.28 -4.17
N LYS A 47 7.44 -0.42 -4.07
CA LYS A 47 7.40 -1.86 -4.04
C LYS A 47 6.80 -2.36 -5.35
N SER A 48 7.35 -3.45 -5.85
CA SER A 48 6.74 -4.18 -6.95
C SER A 48 5.53 -4.97 -6.46
N ALA A 49 4.63 -5.37 -7.38
CA ALA A 49 3.41 -6.11 -7.03
C ALA A 49 3.65 -7.42 -6.24
N GLY A 50 4.84 -8.02 -6.34
CA GLY A 50 5.22 -9.21 -5.57
C GLY A 50 5.86 -8.92 -4.20
N GLU A 51 6.23 -7.66 -3.93
CA GLU A 51 6.79 -7.23 -2.63
C GLU A 51 5.75 -6.58 -1.71
N TRP A 52 4.57 -6.27 -2.24
CA TRP A 52 3.42 -5.78 -1.48
C TRP A 52 2.75 -6.91 -0.72
#